data_AF-A0A9E0LZZ2-F1
#
_entry.id   AF-A0A9E0LZZ2-F1
#
_cell.length_a   1.000
_cell.length_b   1.000
_cell.length_c   1.000
_cell.angle_alpha   90.00
_cell.angle_beta   90.00
_cell.angle_gamma   90.00
#
_symmetry.space_group_name_H-M   'P 1'
#
loop_
_entity.id
_entity.type
_entity.pdbx_description
1 polymer ?
#
loop_
_entity_poly.entity_id
_entity_poly.type
_entity_poly.pdbx_seq_one_letter_code
_entity_poly.pdbx_strand_id
1 'polypeptide(L)' 'MDKNHFICLGECEGVSGLPGVCQAADCSHFEQKLVECSCADGDHRVVRPEIEDSTEE' A
#
# COMPACT_ATOMS: atom_id res chain seq x y z
N MET A 1 -15.57 5.56 5.89
CA MET A 1 -14.22 5.21 5.42
C MET A 1 -13.60 4.30 6.46
N ASP A 2 -13.43 3.03 6.09
CA ASP A 2 -12.91 1.98 6.95
C ASP A 2 -11.42 2.23 7.20
N LYS A 3 -11.11 2.71 8.40
CA LYS A 3 -9.74 3.02 8.86
C LYS A 3 -8.90 1.76 9.09
N ASN A 4 -9.53 0.59 9.06
CA ASN A 4 -8.89 -0.69 9.34
C ASN A 4 -8.66 -1.41 8.02
N HIS A 5 -7.48 -1.24 7.46
CA HIS A 5 -6.98 -2.08 6.39
C HIS A 5 -5.56 -2.52 6.71
N PHE A 6 -5.14 -3.61 6.10
CA PHE A 6 -3.88 -4.27 6.35
C PHE A 6 -3.03 -4.19 5.10
N ILE A 7 -1.78 -3.78 5.26
CA ILE A 7 -0.83 -3.61 4.17
C ILE A 7 0.30 -4.63 4.28
N CYS A 8 0.83 -5.04 3.14
CA CYS A 8 2.07 -5.79 3.07
C CYS A 8 3.24 -4.79 3.07
N LEU A 9 4.18 -4.96 3.99
CA LEU A 9 5.44 -4.19 4.03
C LEU A 9 6.50 -4.69 3.04
N GLY A 10 6.18 -5.74 2.26
CA GLY A 10 7.03 -6.20 1.18
C GLY A 10 6.85 -5.39 -0.10
N GLU A 11 7.61 -5.74 -1.12
CA GLU A 11 7.64 -5.06 -2.43
C GLU A 11 6.33 -5.11 -3.22
N CYS A 12 5.36 -5.94 -2.81
CA CYS A 12 4.08 -6.02 -3.49
C CYS A 12 3.11 -4.91 -3.09
N GLU A 13 3.37 -4.23 -1.96
CA GLU A 13 2.56 -3.11 -1.44
C GLU A 13 1.06 -3.42 -1.37
N GLY A 14 0.72 -4.71 -1.20
CA GLY A 14 -0.65 -5.19 -1.26
C GLY A 14 -1.49 -4.67 -0.10
N VAL A 15 -2.74 -4.29 -0.38
CA VAL A 15 -3.71 -3.80 0.61
C VAL A 15 -4.88 -4.78 0.75
N SER A 16 -5.31 -5.05 1.98
CA SER A 16 -6.42 -5.93 2.32
C SER A 16 -7.37 -5.27 3.32
N GLY A 17 -8.68 -5.42 3.14
CA GLY A 17 -9.67 -4.98 4.13
C GLY A 17 -9.85 -5.94 5.32
N LEU A 18 -9.21 -7.12 5.27
CA LEU A 18 -9.31 -8.15 6.30
C LEU A 18 -7.93 -8.50 6.88
N PRO A 19 -7.85 -8.81 8.18
CA PRO A 19 -6.63 -9.31 8.79
C PRO A 19 -6.26 -10.65 8.14
N GLY A 20 -5.01 -10.79 7.74
CA GLY A 20 -4.56 -11.97 7.00
C GLY A 20 -3.06 -11.96 6.76
N VAL A 21 -2.65 -12.78 5.79
CA VAL A 21 -1.27 -12.87 5.32
C VAL A 21 -1.17 -12.39 3.87
N CYS A 22 0.02 -11.99 3.45
CA CYS A 22 0.28 -11.63 2.06
C CYS A 22 0.16 -12.86 1.15
N GLN A 23 -0.61 -12.75 0.07
CA GLN A 23 -0.82 -13.81 -0.92
C GLN A 23 -0.08 -13.59 -2.23
N ALA A 24 0.77 -12.57 -2.31
CA ALA A 24 1.58 -12.30 -3.48
C ALA A 24 2.74 -13.30 -3.55
N ALA A 25 2.66 -14.25 -4.50
CA ALA A 25 3.62 -15.33 -4.66
C ALA A 25 5.06 -14.84 -4.95
N ASP A 26 5.18 -13.65 -5.54
CA ASP A 26 6.47 -13.03 -5.88
C ASP A 26 6.94 -12.02 -4.80
N CYS A 27 6.23 -11.93 -3.67
CA CYS A 27 6.62 -11.02 -2.61
C CYS A 27 7.59 -11.71 -1.65
N SER A 28 8.67 -11.02 -1.29
CA SER A 28 9.57 -11.45 -0.21
C SER A 28 8.84 -11.72 1.13
N HIS A 29 7.62 -11.20 1.29
CA HIS A 29 6.76 -11.36 2.46
C HIS A 29 5.56 -12.31 2.19
N PHE A 30 5.64 -13.20 1.20
CA PHE A 30 4.62 -14.21 0.96
C PHE A 30 4.32 -15.02 2.23
N GLU A 31 3.03 -15.21 2.52
CA GLU A 31 2.50 -15.86 3.73
C GLU A 31 2.89 -15.18 5.06
N GLN A 32 3.49 -13.99 5.03
CA GLN A 32 3.72 -13.18 6.23
C GLN A 32 2.47 -12.37 6.59
N LYS A 33 2.27 -12.14 7.89
CA LYS A 33 1.13 -11.34 8.39
C LYS A 33 1.15 -9.93 7.78
N LEU A 34 -0.02 -9.50 7.31
CA LEU A 34 -0.26 -8.12 6.93
C LEU A 34 -0.30 -7.23 8.18
N VAL A 35 0.19 -6.00 8.05
CA VAL A 35 0.30 -5.03 9.14
C VAL A 35 -0.85 -4.05 9.03
N GLU A 36 -1.55 -3.77 10.13
CA GLU A 36 -2.63 -2.77 10.14
C GLU A 36 -2.07 -1.38 9.78
N CYS A 37 -2.62 -0.74 8.74
CA CYS A 37 -2.31 0.65 8.42
C CYS A 37 -3.24 1.59 9.17
N SER A 38 -2.65 2.53 9.88
CA SER A 38 -3.35 3.61 10.58
C SER A 38 -3.44 4.89 9.74
N CYS A 39 -3.46 4.78 8.42
CA CYS A 39 -3.51 5.92 7.51
C CYS A 39 -4.92 6.52 7.46
N ALA A 40 -5.02 7.84 7.60
CA ALA A 40 -6.30 8.55 7.71
C ALA A 40 -7.06 8.65 6.38
N ASP A 41 -6.33 8.68 5.26
CA ASP A 41 -6.86 9.00 3.94
C ASP A 41 -6.98 7.77 3.02
N GLY A 42 -6.46 6.61 3.44
CA GLY A 42 -6.47 5.37 2.64
C GLY A 42 -5.70 5.47 1.32
N ASP A 43 -5.00 6.57 1.07
CA ASP A 43 -4.26 6.79 -0.16
C ASP A 43 -2.82 6.26 0.01
N HIS A 44 -2.61 5.07 -0.54
CA HIS A 44 -1.30 4.41 -0.68
C HIS A 44 -0.75 4.61 -2.09
N ARG A 45 -1.14 5.68 -2.78
CA ARG A 45 -0.48 6.00 -4.04
C ARG A 45 0.92 6.42 -3.67
N VAL A 46 1.89 5.56 -4.00
CA VAL A 46 3.24 6.01 -4.29
C VAL A 46 3.04 7.10 -5.34
N VAL A 47 3.04 8.37 -4.91
CA VAL A 47 3.26 9.51 -5.77
C VAL A 47 4.64 9.26 -6.35
N ARG A 48 4.69 8.51 -7.45
CA ARG A 48 5.75 8.71 -8.41
C ARG A 48 5.64 10.20 -8.69
N PRO A 49 6.66 11.02 -8.40
CA PRO A 49 6.63 12.39 -8.83
C PRO A 49 6.53 12.29 -10.35
N GLU A 50 5.30 12.39 -10.86
CA GLU A 50 5.09 12.92 -12.18
C GLU A 50 5.83 14.24 -12.10
N ILE A 51 6.86 14.34 -12.95
CA ILE A 51 7.48 15.58 -13.30
C ILE A 51 6.30 16.51 -13.63
N GLU A 52 5.89 17.34 -12.68
CA GLU A 52 5.04 18.49 -12.96
C GLU A 52 5.97 19.45 -13.67
N ASP A 53 6.08 19.17 -14.97
CA ASP A 53 6.78 19.94 -15.97
C ASP A 53 6.30 21.38 -15.83
N SER A 54 7.24 22.22 -15.44
CA SER A 54 7.18 23.66 -15.53
C SER A 54 6.47 24.09 -16.81
N THR A 55 5.25 24.60 -16.72
CA THR A 55 4.77 25.57 -17.70
C THR A 55 4.25 26.77 -16.94
N GLU A 56 5.15 27.72 -16.76
CA GLU A 56 4.84 29.14 -16.57
C GLU A 56 3.93 29.61 -17.72
N GLU A 57 2.83 30.28 -17.39
CA GLU A 57 2.16 31.25 -18.27
C GLU A 57 1.64 32.45 -17.48
#